data_AF-A0AA43Z3I5-F1
#
_entry.id   AF-A0AA43Z3I5-F1
#
_cell.length_a   1.000
_cell.length_b   1.000
_cell.length_c   1.000
_cell.angle_alpha   90.00
_cell.angle_beta   90.00
_cell.angle_gamma   90.00
#
_symmetry.space_group_name_H-M   'P 1'
#
loop_
_entity.id
_entity.type
_entity.pdbx_description
1 polymer ?
#
loop_
_entity_poly.entity_id
_entity_poly.type
_entity_poly.pdbx_seq_one_letter_code
_entity_poly.pdbx_strand_id
1 'polypeptide(L)'
;MPGNPHSFIIGVCVCLAVPALADNASPPQSRQAHIHHQGHSVMPFSLKRTLHVFRMTESGGSMQVVLRKPDAADQLSGIQRHLLHMTARFSGGDFSVPASLHGESMPGLRELEAGAARMKVSYAPLPDGGEIRFEAEDIDMITAIHRWFGAQLSEHGADAQAQ
;
A
#
# COMPACT_ATOMS: atom_id res chain seq x y z
N MET A 1 25.65 79.87 -12.76
CA MET A 1 26.19 79.11 -13.91
C MET A 1 27.69 79.39 -13.99
N PRO A 2 28.57 78.48 -14.46
CA PRO A 2 28.45 77.03 -14.72
C PRO A 2 29.55 76.21 -13.99
N GLY A 3 29.56 74.88 -14.14
CA GLY A 3 30.78 74.06 -13.96
C GLY A 3 30.63 72.76 -13.16
N ASN A 4 30.14 71.69 -13.79
CA ASN A 4 30.58 70.31 -13.50
C ASN A 4 31.92 70.11 -14.27
N PRO A 5 32.88 69.19 -13.95
CA PRO A 5 32.55 67.78 -13.64
C PRO A 5 33.54 66.89 -12.83
N HIS A 6 33.00 65.71 -12.46
CA HIS A 6 33.57 64.35 -12.35
C HIS A 6 34.81 64.03 -11.50
N SER A 7 34.62 63.06 -10.59
CA SER A 7 35.57 61.95 -10.43
C SER A 7 34.79 60.64 -10.23
N PHE A 8 34.95 59.76 -11.21
CA PHE A 8 34.50 58.37 -11.22
C PHE A 8 35.48 57.55 -10.35
N ILE A 9 34.97 56.77 -9.40
CA ILE A 9 35.71 55.64 -8.83
C ILE A 9 34.84 54.40 -9.02
N ILE A 10 35.27 53.53 -9.93
CA ILE A 10 34.69 52.21 -10.17
C ILE A 10 35.20 51.30 -9.05
N GLY A 11 34.33 51.02 -8.07
CA GLY A 11 34.56 49.99 -7.06
C GLY A 11 34.18 48.62 -7.63
N VAL A 12 35.18 47.78 -7.91
CA VAL A 12 35.00 46.38 -8.31
C VAL A 12 34.46 45.60 -7.11
N CYS A 13 33.19 45.17 -7.17
CA CYS A 13 32.59 44.28 -6.19
C CYS A 13 32.95 42.84 -6.55
N VAL A 14 33.91 42.25 -5.83
CA VAL A 14 34.23 40.82 -5.95
C VAL A 14 33.19 40.04 -5.14
N CYS A 15 32.16 39.54 -5.83
CA CYS A 15 31.22 38.58 -5.24
C CYS A 15 31.90 37.20 -5.16
N LEU A 16 32.36 36.83 -3.97
CA LEU A 16 32.77 35.45 -3.67
C LEU A 16 31.51 34.57 -3.65
N ALA A 17 31.25 33.86 -4.74
CA ALA A 17 30.21 32.84 -4.80
C ALA A 17 30.67 31.60 -4.03
N VAL A 18 30.06 31.36 -2.87
CA VAL A 18 30.21 30.10 -2.14
C VAL A 18 29.35 29.04 -2.83
N PRO A 19 29.88 27.89 -3.25
CA PRO A 19 29.06 26.85 -3.86
C PRO A 19 28.22 26.20 -2.75
N ALA A 20 26.89 26.31 -2.86
CA ALA A 20 25.99 25.50 -2.05
C ALA A 20 26.15 24.03 -2.46
N LEU A 21 26.68 23.22 -1.54
CA LEU A 21 26.62 21.76 -1.65
C LEU A 21 25.15 21.36 -1.51
N ALA A 22 24.51 21.02 -2.63
CA ALA A 22 23.20 20.40 -2.62
C ALA A 22 23.38 18.95 -2.15
N ASP A 23 22.91 18.64 -0.94
CA ASP A 23 22.74 17.26 -0.50
C ASP A 23 21.74 16.58 -1.45
N ASN A 24 22.21 15.60 -2.22
CA ASN A 24 21.39 14.72 -3.04
C ASN A 24 20.60 13.74 -2.16
N ALA A 25 19.74 14.26 -1.29
CA ALA A 25 18.73 13.45 -0.64
C ALA A 25 17.66 13.10 -1.67
N SER A 26 17.57 11.82 -2.05
CA SER A 26 16.44 11.33 -2.84
C SER A 26 15.13 11.75 -2.16
N PRO A 27 14.12 12.22 -2.92
CA PRO A 27 12.84 12.57 -2.32
C PRO A 27 12.27 11.37 -1.56
N PRO A 28 11.58 11.58 -0.43
CA PRO A 28 11.00 10.49 0.35
C PRO A 28 10.09 9.65 -0.57
N GLN A 29 10.35 8.34 -0.62
CA GLN A 29 9.58 7.41 -1.41
C GLN A 29 8.13 7.41 -0.92
N SER A 30 7.15 7.43 -1.84
CA SER A 30 5.74 7.35 -1.46
C SER A 30 5.45 6.03 -0.74
N ARG A 31 4.41 6.03 0.10
CA ARG A 31 3.97 4.80 0.80
C ARG A 31 3.72 3.66 -0.18
N GLN A 32 3.04 3.93 -1.30
CA GLN A 32 2.83 2.95 -2.36
C GLN A 32 4.14 2.43 -2.93
N ALA A 33 5.10 3.30 -3.26
CA ALA A 33 6.36 2.84 -3.82
C ALA A 33 7.12 1.96 -2.82
N HIS A 34 7.05 2.26 -1.51
CA HIS A 34 7.63 1.42 -0.47
C HIS A 34 6.96 0.03 -0.40
N ILE A 35 5.63 -0.01 -0.38
CA ILE A 35 4.85 -1.26 -0.41
C ILE A 35 5.16 -2.06 -1.68
N HIS A 36 5.27 -1.40 -2.83
CA HIS A 36 5.63 -2.05 -4.09
C HIS A 36 7.01 -2.69 -4.03
N HIS A 37 7.99 -2.00 -3.44
CA HIS A 37 9.36 -2.50 -3.31
C HIS A 37 9.45 -3.66 -2.31
N GLN A 38 8.80 -3.55 -1.15
CA GLN A 38 8.88 -4.57 -0.09
C GLN A 38 7.92 -5.74 -0.30
N GLY A 39 6.86 -5.56 -1.08
CA GLY A 39 5.79 -6.52 -1.29
C GLY A 39 6.29 -7.88 -1.76
N HIS A 40 7.39 -7.96 -2.51
CA HIS A 40 7.98 -9.22 -2.96
C HIS A 40 8.42 -10.18 -1.83
N SER A 41 8.66 -9.67 -0.62
CA SER A 41 9.02 -10.49 0.54
C SER A 41 7.81 -11.18 1.17
N VAL A 42 6.60 -10.69 0.85
CA VAL A 42 5.33 -11.12 1.47
C VAL A 42 4.39 -11.75 0.43
N MET A 43 4.32 -11.17 -0.76
CA MET A 43 3.48 -11.58 -1.87
C MET A 43 4.33 -12.26 -2.94
N PRO A 44 4.16 -13.57 -3.17
CA PRO A 44 4.93 -14.32 -4.16
C PRO A 44 4.38 -14.13 -5.60
N PHE A 45 4.00 -12.90 -5.94
CA PHE A 45 3.52 -12.46 -7.24
C PHE A 45 3.85 -10.97 -7.48
N SER A 46 3.80 -10.51 -8.72
CA SER A 46 4.13 -9.14 -9.10
C SER A 46 2.95 -8.19 -8.92
N LEU A 47 3.07 -7.24 -7.98
CA LEU A 47 2.10 -6.15 -7.80
C LEU A 47 1.83 -5.36 -9.11
N LYS A 48 2.83 -5.22 -9.97
CA LYS A 48 2.68 -4.56 -11.28
C LYS A 48 1.79 -5.35 -12.26
N ARG A 49 1.72 -6.69 -12.12
CA ARG A 49 0.97 -7.59 -13.02
C ARG A 49 -0.37 -8.03 -12.41
N THR A 50 -0.58 -7.75 -11.13
CA THR A 50 -1.80 -8.10 -10.39
C THR A 50 -2.52 -6.85 -9.91
N LEU A 51 -3.74 -7.02 -9.42
CA LEU A 51 -4.55 -5.96 -8.83
C LEU A 51 -5.21 -6.50 -7.57
N HIS A 52 -5.07 -5.78 -6.46
CA HIS A 52 -5.87 -6.05 -5.27
C HIS A 52 -7.25 -5.41 -5.45
N VAL A 53 -8.31 -6.18 -5.25
CA VAL A 53 -9.68 -5.67 -5.32
C VAL A 53 -10.31 -5.83 -3.94
N PHE A 54 -10.76 -4.74 -3.35
CA PHE A 54 -11.43 -4.76 -2.06
C PHE A 54 -12.89 -4.38 -2.24
N ARG A 55 -13.79 -5.26 -1.80
CA ARG A 55 -15.24 -5.03 -1.78
C ARG A 55 -15.71 -5.00 -0.34
N MET A 56 -16.33 -3.89 0.06
CA MET A 56 -17.00 -3.80 1.36
C MET A 56 -18.48 -4.18 1.19
N THR A 57 -19.03 -4.95 2.12
CA THR A 57 -20.45 -5.34 2.14
C THR A 57 -21.06 -5.04 3.50
N GLU A 58 -22.39 -5.11 3.61
CA GLU A 58 -23.11 -4.92 4.87
C GLU A 58 -22.76 -5.97 5.94
N SER A 59 -22.22 -7.13 5.52
CA SER A 59 -21.85 -8.25 6.39
C SER A 59 -20.33 -8.47 6.50
N GLY A 60 -19.51 -7.51 6.05
CA GLY A 60 -18.05 -7.61 6.04
C GLY A 60 -17.46 -7.19 4.70
N GLY A 61 -16.87 -8.13 3.95
CA GLY A 61 -16.34 -7.84 2.62
C GLY A 61 -15.50 -8.94 2.01
N SER A 62 -14.90 -8.66 0.85
CA SER A 62 -13.92 -9.54 0.22
C SER A 62 -12.67 -8.81 -0.26
N MET A 63 -11.56 -9.53 -0.21
CA MET A 63 -10.27 -9.15 -0.79
C MET A 63 -9.94 -10.15 -1.89
N GLN A 64 -9.73 -9.65 -3.10
CA GLN A 64 -9.28 -10.44 -4.24
C GLN A 64 -7.88 -10.00 -4.65
N VAL A 65 -7.15 -10.93 -5.25
CA VAL A 65 -5.97 -10.61 -6.05
C VAL A 65 -6.19 -11.24 -7.41
N VAL A 66 -6.21 -10.41 -8.45
CA VAL A 66 -6.50 -10.83 -9.82
C VAL A 66 -5.40 -10.39 -10.77
N LEU A 67 -5.28 -11.09 -11.90
CA LEU A 67 -4.39 -10.71 -12.99
C LEU A 67 -4.90 -9.43 -13.67
N ARG A 68 -4.00 -8.49 -13.96
CA ARG A 68 -4.36 -7.31 -14.78
C ARG A 68 -4.59 -7.66 -16.25
N LYS A 69 -3.93 -8.71 -16.73
CA LYS A 69 -3.95 -9.13 -18.14
C LYS A 69 -3.87 -10.66 -18.23
N PRO A 70 -4.47 -11.28 -19.27
CA PRO A 70 -4.44 -12.73 -19.45
C PRO A 70 -3.03 -13.33 -19.61
N ASP A 71 -2.06 -12.55 -20.10
CA ASP A 71 -0.66 -12.97 -20.29
C ASP A 71 0.14 -13.10 -18.98
N ALA A 72 -0.47 -12.74 -17.84
CA ALA A 72 0.10 -12.92 -16.50
C ALA A 72 -0.25 -14.27 -15.84
N ALA A 73 -0.63 -15.27 -16.64
CA ALA A 73 -1.02 -16.61 -16.16
C ALA A 73 0.07 -17.31 -15.31
N ASP A 74 1.33 -16.93 -15.49
CA ASP A 74 2.47 -17.37 -14.67
C ASP A 74 2.34 -16.98 -13.18
N GLN A 75 1.53 -15.97 -12.86
CA GLN A 75 1.30 -15.50 -11.49
C GLN A 75 0.16 -16.25 -10.76
N LEU A 76 -0.74 -16.91 -11.51
CA LEU A 76 -2.01 -17.42 -10.99
C LEU A 76 -1.84 -18.42 -9.83
N SER A 77 -0.94 -19.40 -9.99
CA SER A 77 -0.69 -20.40 -8.95
C SER A 77 -0.07 -19.79 -7.68
N GLY A 78 0.76 -18.76 -7.85
CA GLY A 78 1.34 -17.99 -6.75
C GLY A 78 0.27 -17.24 -5.95
N ILE A 79 -0.66 -16.58 -6.65
CA ILE A 79 -1.80 -15.88 -6.06
C ILE A 79 -2.68 -16.84 -5.26
N GLN A 80 -3.15 -17.92 -5.90
CA GLN A 80 -4.09 -18.85 -5.28
C GLN A 80 -3.51 -19.52 -4.04
N ARG A 81 -2.25 -19.96 -4.10
CA ARG A 81 -1.55 -20.54 -2.95
C ARG A 81 -1.34 -19.53 -1.84
N HIS A 82 -0.96 -18.29 -2.17
CA HIS A 82 -0.78 -17.24 -1.18
C HIS A 82 -2.10 -16.93 -0.47
N LEU A 83 -3.19 -16.72 -1.19
CA LEU A 83 -4.49 -16.41 -0.59
C LEU A 83 -5.04 -17.56 0.24
N LEU A 84 -4.91 -18.81 -0.22
CA LEU A 84 -5.27 -19.97 0.58
C LEU A 84 -4.50 -20.03 1.91
N HIS A 85 -3.18 -19.76 1.87
CA HIS A 85 -2.36 -19.68 3.07
C HIS A 85 -2.81 -18.53 3.99
N MET A 86 -3.07 -17.34 3.43
CA MET A 86 -3.52 -16.18 4.19
C MET A 86 -4.89 -16.40 4.85
N THR A 87 -5.82 -17.08 4.17
CA THR A 87 -7.11 -17.47 4.75
C THR A 87 -6.93 -18.31 6.01
N ALA A 88 -6.04 -19.30 6.00
CA ALA A 88 -5.79 -20.14 7.17
C ALA A 88 -5.23 -19.34 8.36
N ARG A 89 -4.35 -18.37 8.11
CA ARG A 89 -3.80 -17.49 9.14
C ARG A 89 -4.86 -16.55 9.71
N PHE A 90 -5.61 -15.88 8.84
CA PHE A 90 -6.65 -14.93 9.23
C PHE A 90 -7.77 -15.58 10.02
N SER A 91 -8.18 -16.81 9.65
CA SER A 91 -9.14 -17.60 10.44
C SER A 91 -8.66 -17.86 11.87
N GLY A 92 -7.35 -17.89 12.11
CA GLY A 92 -6.73 -18.03 13.43
C GLY A 92 -6.38 -16.70 14.11
N GLY A 93 -6.72 -15.55 13.51
CA GLY A 93 -6.36 -14.24 14.02
C GLY A 93 -4.90 -13.84 13.82
N ASP A 94 -4.17 -14.55 12.96
CA ASP A 94 -2.77 -14.23 12.66
C ASP A 94 -2.69 -13.28 11.45
N PHE A 95 -2.52 -11.99 11.73
CA PHE A 95 -2.34 -10.93 10.73
C PHE A 95 -0.88 -10.43 10.65
N SER A 96 0.08 -11.17 11.21
CA SER A 96 1.50 -10.74 11.24
C SER A 96 2.12 -10.56 9.86
N VAL A 97 1.64 -11.29 8.84
CA VAL A 97 2.14 -11.16 7.47
C VAL A 97 1.79 -9.78 6.87
N PRO A 98 0.52 -9.34 6.80
CA PRO A 98 0.24 -7.97 6.40
C PRO A 98 0.81 -6.93 7.38
N ALA A 99 0.86 -7.20 8.68
CA ALA A 99 1.49 -6.31 9.66
C ALA A 99 2.97 -6.03 9.34
N SER A 100 3.71 -7.04 8.90
CA SER A 100 5.13 -6.90 8.52
C SER A 100 5.36 -5.96 7.34
N LEU A 101 4.36 -5.79 6.46
CA LEU A 101 4.42 -4.93 5.28
C LEU A 101 3.79 -3.55 5.55
N HIS A 102 2.70 -3.52 6.30
CA HIS A 102 1.85 -2.34 6.50
C HIS A 102 2.04 -1.65 7.86
N GLY A 103 2.78 -2.29 8.77
CA GLY A 103 2.96 -1.87 10.15
C GLY A 103 1.83 -2.35 11.07
N GLU A 104 2.21 -2.63 12.31
CA GLU A 104 1.33 -3.08 13.40
C GLU A 104 0.19 -2.10 13.73
N SER A 105 0.33 -0.83 13.33
CA SER A 105 -0.65 0.23 13.56
C SER A 105 -1.64 0.41 12.41
N MET A 106 -1.68 -0.50 11.42
CA MET A 106 -2.64 -0.40 10.32
C MET A 106 -4.07 -0.38 10.87
N PRO A 107 -4.92 0.58 10.45
CA PRO A 107 -6.30 0.67 10.94
C PRO A 107 -7.07 -0.66 10.82
N GLY A 108 -7.74 -1.07 11.89
CA GLY A 108 -8.55 -2.30 11.94
C GLY A 108 -7.75 -3.57 12.27
N LEU A 109 -6.42 -3.57 12.14
CA LEU A 109 -5.61 -4.78 12.29
C LEU A 109 -5.75 -5.41 13.70
N ARG A 110 -5.60 -4.60 14.75
CA ARG A 110 -5.69 -5.05 16.14
C ARG A 110 -7.08 -5.60 16.49
N GLU A 111 -8.12 -4.96 15.96
CA GLU A 111 -9.50 -5.40 16.15
C GLU A 111 -9.76 -6.73 15.44
N LEU A 112 -9.21 -6.93 14.24
CA LEU A 112 -9.29 -8.20 13.50
C LEU A 112 -8.56 -9.33 14.22
N GLU A 113 -7.37 -9.10 14.75
CA GLU A 113 -6.60 -10.08 15.53
C GLU A 113 -7.35 -10.51 16.79
N ALA A 114 -7.81 -9.54 17.60
CA ALA A 114 -8.56 -9.82 18.82
C ALA A 114 -9.96 -10.40 18.56
N GLY A 115 -10.50 -10.16 17.37
CA GLY A 115 -11.87 -10.49 16.98
C GLY A 115 -12.01 -11.71 16.08
N ALA A 116 -10.94 -12.46 15.81
CA ALA A 116 -10.94 -13.54 14.82
C ALA A 116 -12.05 -14.58 15.02
N ALA A 117 -12.35 -14.96 16.26
CA ALA A 117 -13.43 -15.91 16.57
C ALA A 117 -14.85 -15.39 16.25
N ARG A 118 -15.01 -14.08 16.03
CA ARG A 118 -16.29 -13.43 15.67
C ARG A 118 -16.46 -13.20 14.17
N MET A 119 -15.48 -13.60 13.35
CA MET A 119 -15.60 -13.56 11.90
C MET A 119 -15.36 -14.92 11.28
N LYS A 120 -16.00 -15.15 10.14
CA LYS A 120 -15.72 -16.27 9.27
C LYS A 120 -14.85 -15.79 8.11
N VAL A 121 -13.71 -16.46 7.92
CA VAL A 121 -12.83 -16.21 6.79
C VAL A 121 -12.84 -17.42 5.87
N SER A 122 -13.07 -17.21 4.57
CA SER A 122 -13.15 -18.29 3.59
C SER A 122 -12.43 -17.93 2.29
N TYR A 123 -11.91 -18.96 1.61
CA TYR A 123 -11.19 -18.83 0.36
C TYR A 123 -12.03 -19.37 -0.81
N ALA A 124 -11.92 -18.72 -1.97
CA ALA A 124 -12.37 -19.27 -3.24
C ALA A 124 -11.35 -18.98 -4.37
N PRO A 125 -10.99 -19.95 -5.22
CA PRO A 125 -10.22 -19.68 -6.42
C PRO A 125 -11.06 -18.93 -7.45
N LEU A 126 -10.42 -18.06 -8.23
CA LEU A 126 -11.02 -17.40 -9.40
C LEU A 126 -10.26 -17.82 -10.68
N PRO A 127 -10.90 -17.76 -11.87
CA PRO A 127 -10.22 -18.07 -13.14
C PRO A 127 -8.97 -17.21 -13.40
N ASP A 128 -8.99 -15.98 -12.91
CA ASP A 128 -7.93 -14.97 -13.06
C ASP A 128 -7.31 -14.57 -11.71
N GLY A 129 -7.48 -15.35 -10.65
CA GLY A 129 -6.94 -15.00 -9.34
C GLY A 129 -7.47 -15.85 -8.19
N GLY A 130 -7.74 -15.19 -7.07
CA GLY A 130 -8.42 -15.77 -5.91
C GLY A 130 -9.07 -14.72 -5.02
N GLU A 131 -9.92 -15.16 -4.12
CA GLU A 131 -10.69 -14.31 -3.21
C GLU A 131 -10.64 -14.86 -1.77
N ILE A 132 -10.49 -13.94 -0.81
CA ILE A 132 -10.76 -14.17 0.60
C ILE A 132 -12.01 -13.38 0.98
N ARG A 133 -13.02 -14.05 1.54
CA ARG A 133 -14.22 -13.42 2.09
C ARG A 133 -14.14 -13.38 3.60
N PHE A 134 -14.53 -12.24 4.16
CA PHE A 134 -14.62 -11.97 5.60
C PHE A 134 -16.08 -11.65 5.91
N GLU A 135 -16.71 -12.49 6.73
CA GLU A 135 -18.11 -12.37 7.12
C GLU A 135 -18.20 -12.20 8.64
N ALA A 136 -18.98 -11.23 9.11
CA ALA A 136 -19.27 -11.02 10.52
C ALA A 136 -20.71 -10.53 10.71
N GLU A 137 -21.24 -10.72 11.93
CA GLU A 137 -22.60 -10.30 12.30
C GLU A 137 -22.62 -9.02 13.14
N ASP A 138 -21.55 -8.77 13.90
CA ASP A 138 -21.43 -7.58 14.75
C ASP A 138 -20.80 -6.40 14.01
N ILE A 139 -21.35 -5.21 14.28
CA ILE A 139 -20.96 -3.97 13.60
C ILE A 139 -19.51 -3.57 13.87
N ASP A 140 -18.95 -3.97 15.01
CA ASP A 140 -17.57 -3.66 15.37
C ASP A 140 -16.59 -4.42 14.47
N MET A 141 -16.84 -5.71 14.21
CA MET A 141 -16.06 -6.52 13.28
C MET A 141 -16.20 -6.07 11.84
N ILE A 142 -17.42 -5.74 11.40
CA ILE A 142 -17.66 -5.20 10.06
C ILE A 142 -16.87 -3.88 9.88
N THR A 143 -16.91 -3.01 10.88
CA THR A 143 -16.15 -1.74 10.89
C THR A 143 -14.64 -1.99 10.84
N ALA A 144 -14.13 -2.98 11.59
CA ALA A 144 -12.71 -3.34 11.56
C ALA A 144 -12.26 -3.82 10.18
N ILE A 145 -13.04 -4.69 9.52
CA ILE A 145 -12.80 -5.16 8.15
C ILE A 145 -12.74 -3.97 7.19
N HIS A 146 -13.72 -3.06 7.26
CA HIS A 146 -13.79 -1.89 6.37
C HIS A 146 -12.62 -0.93 6.58
N ARG A 147 -12.23 -0.67 7.83
CA ARG A 147 -11.06 0.18 8.15
C ARG A 147 -9.77 -0.42 7.62
N TRP A 148 -9.60 -1.74 7.74
CA TRP A 148 -8.44 -2.45 7.24
C TRP A 148 -8.36 -2.45 5.71
N PHE A 149 -9.49 -2.69 5.04
CA PHE A 149 -9.58 -2.60 3.57
C PHE A 149 -9.31 -1.19 3.07
N GLY A 150 -9.89 -0.17 3.71
CA GLY A 150 -9.65 1.24 3.37
C GLY A 150 -8.19 1.65 3.51
N ALA A 151 -7.52 1.17 4.56
CA ALA A 151 -6.08 1.40 4.75
C ALA A 151 -5.25 0.77 3.63
N GLN A 152 -5.52 -0.50 3.28
CA GLN A 152 -4.82 -1.18 2.19
C GLN A 152 -5.07 -0.52 0.83
N LEU A 153 -6.31 -0.12 0.53
CA LEU A 153 -6.64 0.65 -0.68
C LEU A 153 -5.78 1.91 -0.80
N SER A 154 -5.62 2.65 0.30
CA SER A 154 -4.79 3.85 0.35
C SER A 154 -3.30 3.55 0.13
N GLU A 155 -2.77 2.50 0.79
CA GLU A 155 -1.34 2.20 0.75
C GLU A 155 -0.88 1.53 -0.54
N HIS A 156 -1.71 0.67 -1.14
CA HIS A 156 -1.41 0.02 -2.42
C HIS A 156 -1.65 0.96 -3.61
N GLY A 157 -2.42 2.04 -3.45
CA GLY A 157 -2.63 3.06 -4.48
C GLY A 157 -3.10 2.47 -5.81
N ALA A 158 -2.39 2.75 -6.90
CA ALA A 158 -2.72 2.23 -8.23
C ALA A 158 -2.70 0.68 -8.34
N ASP A 159 -2.13 -0.03 -7.37
CA ASP A 159 -2.10 -1.50 -7.28
C ASP A 159 -3.30 -2.09 -6.53
N ALA A 160 -4.25 -1.25 -6.10
CA ALA A 160 -5.52 -1.65 -5.54
C ALA A 160 -6.71 -0.86 -6.11
N GLN A 161 -7.91 -1.42 -6.03
CA GLN A 161 -9.16 -0.73 -6.34
C GLN A 161 -10.31 -1.18 -5.44
N ALA A 162 -11.26 -0.28 -5.20
CA ALA A 162 -12.52 -0.60 -4.52
C ALA A 162 -13.56 -1.08 -5.53
N GLN A 163 -14.50 -1.94 -5.09
CA GLN A 163 -15.60 -2.45 -5.92
C GLN A 163 -16.90 -2.64 -5.14
#